data_AF-A0A968R2U8-F1
#
_entry.id   AF-A0A968R2U8-F1
#
_cell.length_a   1.000
_cell.length_b   1.000
_cell.length_c   1.000
_cell.angle_alpha   90.00
_cell.angle_beta   90.00
_cell.angle_gamma   90.00
#
_symmetry.space_group_name_H-M   'P 1'
#
loop_
_entity.id
_entity.type
_entity.pdbx_description
1 polymer ?
#
loop_
_entity_poly.entity_id
_entity_poly.type
_entity_poly.pdbx_seq_one_letter_code
_entity_poly.pdbx_strand_id
1 'polypeptide(L)'
;MEFGIDEGRASSHDFDVSNYLANNPDLVAAGFDNRQALEHFVTSGSQEGRCAVKKQGVSVLLFRGTAESESAGFLGTASGMDTLETRLKTLFAGDSEFSFNSQVFREFELQEAVDYINSFEEPRNIVLIGYSAGANTVVELVPKLPPYAVDLLIQIDPVSRPALEQIISPRKIAEQFPQLFATPGNVLGGQPLPEFIDYRTFDELISSRLTPSIEAALGGLQIINALAAADLIELVDLSKLPEQVKKGINYYQTVTNNPDIEGLRNVAGSENINVEVLFNDRTITHSIIDEYQPLLEKIAIDIAAAIPSLAD
;
A
#
# COMPACT_ATOMS: atom_id res chain seq x y z
N MET A 1 3.67 -9.66 -44.84
CA MET A 1 3.03 -9.19 -43.58
C MET A 1 3.01 -7.66 -43.60
N GLU A 2 2.42 -7.04 -44.63
CA GLU A 2 2.78 -5.67 -45.04
C GLU A 2 1.67 -4.62 -44.89
N PHE A 3 0.51 -4.96 -44.28
CA PHE A 3 -0.65 -4.06 -44.19
C PHE A 3 -1.10 -3.76 -42.75
N GLY A 4 -0.41 -4.28 -41.73
CA GLY A 4 -0.81 -4.08 -40.33
C GLY A 4 -0.53 -2.65 -39.83
N ILE A 5 0.73 -2.24 -39.95
CA ILE A 5 1.25 -1.00 -39.38
C ILE A 5 0.78 0.25 -40.12
N ASP A 6 0.68 0.19 -41.45
CA ASP A 6 0.20 1.32 -42.28
C ASP A 6 -1.28 1.63 -42.01
N GLU A 7 -2.04 0.64 -41.53
CA GLU A 7 -3.44 0.79 -41.10
C GLU A 7 -3.59 1.15 -39.62
N GLY A 8 -2.48 1.33 -38.88
CA GLY A 8 -2.50 1.72 -37.47
C GLY A 8 -2.84 0.59 -36.49
N ARG A 9 -2.83 -0.68 -36.93
CA ARG A 9 -3.16 -1.81 -36.05
C ARG A 9 -2.07 -2.06 -35.01
N ALA A 10 -2.49 -2.43 -33.80
CA ALA A 10 -1.62 -2.93 -32.74
C ALA A 10 -0.68 -4.00 -33.29
N SER A 11 0.63 -3.80 -33.09
CA SER A 11 1.65 -4.67 -33.67
C SER A 11 2.14 -5.72 -32.67
N SER A 12 2.00 -5.46 -31.37
CA SER A 12 2.29 -6.41 -30.30
C SER A 12 1.60 -5.99 -28.98
N HIS A 13 1.78 -6.77 -27.92
CA HIS A 13 1.35 -6.38 -26.57
C HIS A 13 2.09 -5.12 -26.07
N ASP A 14 3.34 -4.96 -26.48
CA ASP A 14 4.24 -3.90 -25.98
C ASP A 14 4.27 -2.68 -26.91
N PHE A 15 3.56 -2.72 -28.04
CA PHE A 15 3.55 -1.63 -29.01
C PHE A 15 2.25 -1.58 -29.83
N ASP A 16 1.57 -0.44 -29.71
CA ASP A 16 0.50 0.02 -30.57
C ASP A 16 0.86 1.40 -31.12
N VAL A 17 0.94 1.51 -32.45
CA VAL A 17 1.42 2.74 -33.11
C VAL A 17 0.49 3.94 -32.88
N SER A 18 -0.81 3.69 -32.75
CA SER A 18 -1.79 4.75 -32.50
C SER A 18 -1.59 5.31 -31.08
N ASN A 19 -1.42 4.42 -30.10
CA ASN A 19 -1.10 4.84 -28.73
C ASN A 19 0.30 5.47 -28.63
N TYR A 20 1.29 4.93 -29.35
CA TYR A 20 2.63 5.48 -29.34
C TYR A 20 2.66 6.91 -29.89
N LEU A 21 2.00 7.17 -31.02
CA LEU A 21 1.89 8.54 -31.55
C LEU A 21 1.06 9.45 -30.64
N ALA A 22 -0.01 8.94 -30.03
CA ALA A 22 -0.83 9.72 -29.09
C ALA A 22 -0.03 10.15 -27.85
N ASN A 23 0.72 9.23 -27.24
CA ASN A 23 1.52 9.47 -26.04
C ASN A 23 2.81 10.28 -26.32
N ASN A 24 3.20 10.47 -27.58
CA ASN A 24 4.46 11.12 -27.96
C ASN A 24 4.18 12.28 -28.95
N PRO A 25 3.60 13.39 -28.49
CA PRO A 25 3.13 14.47 -29.37
C PRO A 25 4.26 15.18 -30.13
N ASP A 26 5.51 15.07 -29.68
CA ASP A 26 6.68 15.58 -30.38
C ASP A 26 6.99 14.82 -31.68
N LEU A 27 6.76 13.50 -31.71
CA LEU A 27 6.84 12.68 -32.93
C LEU A 27 5.76 13.09 -33.94
N VAL A 28 4.54 13.37 -33.46
CA VAL A 28 3.45 13.89 -34.29
C VAL A 28 3.81 15.28 -34.83
N ALA A 29 4.37 16.16 -33.99
CA ALA A 29 4.84 17.48 -34.41
C ALA A 29 5.99 17.41 -35.42
N ALA A 30 6.85 16.39 -35.33
CA ALA A 30 7.90 16.09 -36.29
C ALA A 30 7.37 15.43 -37.59
N GLY A 31 6.07 15.13 -37.67
CA GLY A 31 5.41 14.60 -38.85
C GLY A 31 5.64 13.10 -39.08
N PHE A 32 5.89 12.34 -38.02
CA PHE A 32 6.14 10.90 -38.14
C PHE A 32 4.90 10.17 -38.65
N ASP A 33 5.10 9.29 -39.63
CA ASP A 33 4.12 8.28 -40.01
C ASP A 33 4.23 7.02 -39.12
N ASN A 34 3.31 6.07 -39.30
CA ASN A 34 3.25 4.86 -38.49
C ASN A 34 4.53 4.00 -38.58
N ARG A 35 5.20 3.99 -39.75
CA ARG A 35 6.43 3.22 -39.92
C ARG A 35 7.60 3.90 -39.23
N GLN A 36 7.71 5.22 -39.35
CA GLN A 36 8.72 6.02 -38.67
C GLN A 36 8.55 5.94 -37.14
N ALA A 37 7.31 5.94 -36.66
CA ALA A 37 6.99 5.77 -35.25
C ALA A 37 7.42 4.38 -34.72
N LEU A 38 7.13 3.31 -35.47
CA LEU A 38 7.60 1.97 -35.14
C LEU A 38 9.14 1.88 -35.15
N GLU A 39 9.79 2.41 -36.20
CA GLU A 39 11.24 2.43 -36.31
C GLU A 39 11.89 3.19 -35.14
N HIS A 40 11.33 4.33 -34.76
CA HIS A 40 11.76 5.09 -33.60
C HIS A 40 11.64 4.28 -32.31
N PHE A 41 10.48 3.66 -32.05
CA PHE A 41 10.30 2.85 -30.86
C PHE A 41 11.33 1.72 -30.74
N VAL A 42 11.57 1.00 -31.84
CA VAL A 42 12.51 -0.12 -31.90
C VAL A 42 13.96 0.33 -31.75
N THR A 43 14.32 1.50 -32.30
CA THR A 43 15.72 1.97 -32.32
C THR A 43 16.13 2.76 -31.08
N SER A 44 15.25 3.59 -30.53
CA SER A 44 15.57 4.44 -29.37
C SER A 44 14.40 4.62 -28.40
N GLY A 45 13.16 4.72 -28.87
CA GLY A 45 12.01 5.08 -28.06
C GLY A 45 11.76 4.15 -26.87
N SER A 46 11.98 2.84 -27.02
CA SER A 46 11.90 1.90 -25.90
C SER A 46 12.98 2.13 -24.84
N GLN A 47 14.20 2.51 -25.24
CA GLN A 47 15.31 2.82 -24.33
C GLN A 47 15.16 4.20 -23.67
N GLU A 48 14.50 5.12 -24.36
CA GLU A 48 14.10 6.43 -23.84
C GLU A 48 12.97 6.32 -22.80
N GLY A 49 12.32 5.16 -22.68
CA GLY A 49 11.21 4.93 -21.77
C GLY A 49 9.85 5.43 -22.30
N ARG A 50 9.73 5.70 -23.60
CA ARG A 50 8.49 6.21 -24.20
C ARG A 50 7.36 5.17 -24.14
N CYS A 51 6.18 5.61 -23.72
CA CYS A 51 5.00 4.74 -23.60
C CYS A 51 4.37 4.43 -24.98
N ALA A 52 4.32 3.14 -25.35
CA ALA A 52 3.78 2.67 -26.63
C ALA A 52 2.46 1.91 -26.55
N VAL A 53 1.81 1.94 -25.40
CA VAL A 53 0.53 1.26 -25.15
C VAL A 53 -0.49 2.25 -24.60
N LYS A 54 -1.77 1.86 -24.56
CA LYS A 54 -2.80 2.70 -23.92
C LYS A 54 -2.40 2.93 -22.46
N LYS A 55 -2.24 4.20 -22.04
CA LYS A 55 -2.03 4.55 -20.64
C LYS A 55 -3.23 4.03 -19.82
N GLN A 56 -2.96 3.16 -18.86
CA GLN A 56 -3.98 2.64 -17.94
C GLN A 56 -4.19 3.63 -16.79
N GLY A 57 -5.40 3.67 -16.23
CA GLY A 57 -5.66 4.45 -15.03
C GLY A 57 -4.80 3.99 -13.85
N VAL A 58 -4.56 4.86 -12.88
CA VAL A 58 -3.73 4.56 -11.70
C VAL A 58 -4.55 4.75 -10.43
N SER A 59 -4.57 3.72 -9.59
CA SER A 59 -5.18 3.76 -8.26
C SER A 59 -4.11 3.62 -7.18
N VAL A 60 -3.97 4.62 -6.33
CA VAL A 60 -3.05 4.61 -5.17
C VAL A 60 -3.84 4.49 -3.88
N LEU A 61 -3.64 3.40 -3.14
CA LEU A 61 -4.23 3.20 -1.83
C LEU A 61 -3.15 3.40 -0.77
N LEU A 62 -3.39 4.31 0.15
CA LEU A 62 -2.47 4.64 1.24
C LEU A 62 -3.08 4.18 2.56
N PHE A 63 -2.30 3.48 3.38
CA PHE A 63 -2.73 3.01 4.69
C PHE A 63 -1.91 3.67 5.79
N ARG A 64 -2.63 4.38 6.67
CA ARG A 64 -2.08 4.99 7.88
C ARG A 64 -1.62 3.92 8.87
N GLY A 65 -0.61 4.24 9.66
CA GLY A 65 -0.19 3.42 10.80
C GLY A 65 -0.95 3.73 12.10
N THR A 66 -0.81 2.87 13.10
CA THR A 66 -1.30 3.12 14.48
C THR A 66 -0.68 4.39 15.05
N ALA A 67 0.61 4.61 14.79
CA ALA A 67 1.35 5.80 15.20
C ALA A 67 0.80 7.08 14.55
N GLU A 68 0.18 7.03 13.36
CA GLU A 68 -0.48 8.21 12.78
C GLU A 68 -1.76 8.57 13.54
N SER A 69 -2.39 7.61 14.21
CA SER A 69 -3.48 7.88 15.17
C SER A 69 -2.98 8.44 16.51
N GLU A 70 -1.66 8.61 16.66
CA GLU A 70 -0.98 9.29 17.76
C GLU A 70 -0.18 10.53 17.28
N SER A 71 -0.01 10.70 15.97
CA SER A 71 0.60 11.86 15.30
C SER A 71 -0.38 13.05 15.20
N ALA A 72 0.07 14.14 14.60
CA ALA A 72 -0.70 15.36 14.39
C ALA A 72 -2.09 15.10 13.71
N GLY A 73 -2.24 13.97 13.01
CA GLY A 73 -3.50 13.38 12.53
C GLY A 73 -4.64 13.28 13.56
N PHE A 74 -4.30 12.96 14.81
CA PHE A 74 -5.26 12.75 15.90
C PHE A 74 -5.85 14.05 16.46
N LEU A 75 -5.10 15.16 16.34
CA LEU A 75 -5.51 16.50 16.79
C LEU A 75 -6.20 17.32 15.69
N GLY A 76 -6.50 16.71 14.54
CA GLY A 76 -7.19 17.36 13.42
C GLY A 76 -6.27 18.04 12.40
N THR A 77 -4.98 17.70 12.36
CA THR A 77 -4.09 18.09 11.25
C THR A 77 -3.85 16.91 10.31
N ALA A 78 -3.28 17.12 9.12
CA ALA A 78 -3.07 16.06 8.13
C ALA A 78 -1.92 15.12 8.54
N SER A 79 -2.10 13.81 8.36
CA SER A 79 -1.02 12.80 8.57
C SER A 79 0.05 12.85 7.47
N GLY A 80 1.14 12.10 7.65
CA GLY A 80 2.14 11.85 6.61
C GLY A 80 1.50 11.27 5.33
N MET A 81 0.60 10.29 5.47
CA MET A 81 -0.12 9.70 4.34
C MET A 81 -1.07 10.68 3.64
N ASP A 82 -1.74 11.59 4.38
CA ASP A 82 -2.57 12.64 3.77
C ASP A 82 -1.72 13.66 2.98
N THR A 83 -0.54 13.97 3.51
CA THR A 83 0.43 14.85 2.85
C THR A 83 0.95 14.21 1.57
N LEU A 84 1.29 12.92 1.61
CA LEU A 84 1.69 12.16 0.44
C LEU A 84 0.56 12.11 -0.60
N GLU A 85 -0.67 11.80 -0.19
CA GLU A 85 -1.82 11.75 -1.09
C GLU A 85 -2.04 13.09 -1.81
N THR A 86 -2.00 14.20 -1.07
CA THR A 86 -2.14 15.56 -1.63
C THR A 86 -1.05 15.87 -2.65
N ARG A 87 0.18 15.43 -2.38
CA ARG A 87 1.31 15.57 -3.31
C ARG A 87 1.08 14.76 -4.58
N LEU A 88 0.68 13.51 -4.45
CA LEU A 88 0.42 12.64 -5.60
C LEU A 88 -0.72 13.18 -6.48
N LYS A 89 -1.81 13.68 -5.89
CA LYS A 89 -2.89 14.35 -6.63
C LYS A 89 -2.39 15.59 -7.38
N THR A 90 -1.53 16.37 -6.74
CA THR A 90 -0.95 17.58 -7.36
C THR A 90 -0.06 17.23 -8.55
N LEU A 91 0.71 16.15 -8.45
CA LEU A 91 1.62 15.70 -9.52
C LEU A 91 0.87 15.01 -10.66
N PHE A 92 -0.13 14.19 -10.37
CA PHE A 92 -0.66 13.23 -11.34
C PHE A 92 -2.13 13.41 -11.72
N ALA A 93 -2.95 14.18 -10.98
CA ALA A 93 -4.37 14.33 -11.31
C ALA A 93 -4.64 15.31 -12.48
N GLY A 94 -3.61 16.03 -12.94
CA GLY A 94 -3.72 17.01 -14.03
C GLY A 94 -3.65 16.42 -15.43
N ASP A 95 -3.24 15.15 -15.60
CA ASP A 95 -3.15 14.51 -16.91
C ASP A 95 -4.52 14.03 -17.37
N SER A 96 -4.97 14.52 -18.54
CA SER A 96 -6.24 14.11 -19.15
C SER A 96 -6.19 12.76 -19.86
N GLU A 97 -5.00 12.20 -20.09
CA GLU A 97 -4.81 10.97 -20.86
C GLU A 97 -5.11 9.69 -20.08
N PHE A 98 -5.12 9.75 -18.74
CA PHE A 98 -5.51 8.64 -17.88
C PHE A 98 -6.16 9.13 -16.59
N SER A 99 -6.93 8.25 -15.92
CA SER A 99 -7.50 8.58 -14.62
C SER A 99 -6.50 8.32 -13.50
N PHE A 100 -6.20 9.35 -12.70
CA PHE A 100 -5.47 9.20 -11.43
C PHE A 100 -6.45 9.27 -10.26
N ASN A 101 -6.48 8.22 -9.42
CA ASN A 101 -7.26 8.21 -8.20
C ASN A 101 -6.39 7.77 -7.04
N SER A 102 -6.61 8.39 -5.88
CA SER A 102 -5.99 7.95 -4.64
C SER A 102 -6.95 8.10 -3.48
N GLN A 103 -6.75 7.30 -2.44
CA GLN A 103 -7.49 7.40 -1.19
C GLN A 103 -6.62 6.93 -0.02
N VAL A 104 -6.72 7.65 1.10
CA VAL A 104 -6.11 7.27 2.37
C VAL A 104 -7.13 6.49 3.21
N PHE A 105 -6.68 5.37 3.76
CA PHE A 105 -7.43 4.44 4.59
C PHE A 105 -6.75 4.31 5.95
N ARG A 106 -7.56 4.00 6.96
CA ARG A 106 -7.08 3.51 8.24
C ARG A 106 -6.64 2.06 8.09
N GLU A 107 -5.72 1.62 8.94
CA GLU A 107 -5.18 0.26 8.93
C GLU A 107 -6.23 -0.85 8.94
N PHE A 108 -7.44 -0.60 9.48
CA PHE A 108 -8.53 -1.56 9.61
C PHE A 108 -9.58 -1.50 8.49
N GLU A 109 -9.47 -0.56 7.55
CA GLU A 109 -10.46 -0.35 6.47
C GLU A 109 -10.17 -1.23 5.23
N LEU A 110 -9.92 -2.53 5.47
CA LEU A 110 -9.60 -3.50 4.41
C LEU A 110 -10.76 -3.71 3.43
N GLN A 111 -11.99 -3.78 3.94
CA GLN A 111 -13.16 -4.02 3.09
C GLN A 111 -13.46 -2.79 2.23
N GLU A 112 -13.37 -1.61 2.82
CA GLU A 112 -13.55 -0.33 2.13
C GLU A 112 -12.50 -0.15 1.02
N ALA A 113 -11.26 -0.58 1.25
CA ALA A 113 -10.21 -0.59 0.23
C ALA A 113 -10.50 -1.56 -0.93
N VAL A 114 -11.02 -2.75 -0.64
CA VAL A 114 -11.47 -3.71 -1.66
C VAL A 114 -12.64 -3.11 -2.47
N ASP A 115 -13.62 -2.53 -1.80
CA ASP A 115 -14.78 -1.90 -2.44
C ASP A 115 -14.38 -0.71 -3.30
N TYR A 116 -13.41 0.09 -2.84
CA TYR A 116 -12.83 1.19 -3.60
C TYR A 116 -12.20 0.72 -4.91
N ILE A 117 -11.35 -0.32 -4.87
CA ILE A 117 -10.77 -0.90 -6.09
C ILE A 117 -11.86 -1.47 -7.01
N ASN A 118 -12.86 -2.14 -6.44
CA ASN A 118 -13.97 -2.72 -7.20
C ASN A 118 -14.91 -1.69 -7.82
N SER A 119 -14.85 -0.42 -7.38
CA SER A 119 -15.68 0.66 -7.93
C SER A 119 -15.23 1.13 -9.31
N PHE A 120 -14.04 0.73 -9.78
CA PHE A 120 -13.51 1.15 -11.06
C PHE A 120 -13.84 0.17 -12.19
N GLU A 121 -14.32 0.69 -13.31
CA GLU A 121 -14.76 -0.13 -14.46
C GLU A 121 -13.63 -0.52 -15.43
N GLU A 122 -12.51 0.21 -15.44
CA GLU A 122 -11.37 -0.03 -16.33
C GLU A 122 -10.19 -0.72 -15.62
N PRO A 123 -9.36 -1.50 -16.34
CA PRO A 123 -8.09 -2.00 -15.81
C PRO A 123 -7.20 -0.85 -15.33
N ARG A 124 -6.59 -1.03 -14.17
CA ARG A 124 -5.76 0.01 -13.52
C ARG A 124 -4.44 -0.56 -13.05
N ASN A 125 -3.43 0.30 -13.06
CA ASN A 125 -2.25 0.08 -12.25
C ASN A 125 -2.62 0.28 -10.78
N ILE A 126 -2.24 -0.67 -9.92
CA ILE A 126 -2.51 -0.62 -8.48
C ILE A 126 -1.23 -0.37 -7.72
N VAL A 127 -1.21 0.72 -6.95
CA VAL A 127 -0.14 1.07 -6.03
C VAL A 127 -0.66 0.99 -4.61
N LEU A 128 -0.01 0.19 -3.77
CA LEU A 128 -0.32 0.09 -2.35
C LEU A 128 0.83 0.70 -1.54
N ILE A 129 0.49 1.58 -0.60
CA ILE A 129 1.46 2.23 0.29
C ILE A 129 0.96 2.06 1.71
N GLY A 130 1.82 1.65 2.63
CA GLY A 130 1.44 1.57 4.03
C GLY A 130 2.58 1.98 4.94
N TYR A 131 2.26 2.71 6.00
CA TYR A 131 3.20 3.05 7.07
C TYR A 131 2.93 2.24 8.34
N SER A 132 3.99 1.78 9.01
CA SER A 132 3.92 1.07 10.30
C SER A 132 2.91 -0.10 10.25
N ALA A 133 1.86 -0.07 11.06
CA ALA A 133 0.78 -1.06 11.02
C ALA A 133 0.03 -1.10 9.66
N GLY A 134 -0.10 0.03 8.96
CA GLY A 134 -0.65 0.12 7.61
C GLY A 134 0.23 -0.60 6.57
N ALA A 135 1.55 -0.66 6.78
CA ALA A 135 2.47 -1.43 5.95
C ALA A 135 2.23 -2.95 6.03
N ASN A 136 1.59 -3.42 7.10
CA ASN A 136 1.11 -4.80 7.22
C ASN A 136 -0.22 -4.98 6.50
N THR A 137 -1.10 -3.98 6.61
CA THR A 137 -2.43 -4.02 5.98
C THR A 137 -2.31 -4.15 4.48
N VAL A 138 -1.39 -3.44 3.84
CA VAL A 138 -1.19 -3.57 2.38
C VAL A 138 -0.74 -4.97 1.98
N VAL A 139 0.08 -5.66 2.79
CA VAL A 139 0.47 -7.06 2.55
C VAL A 139 -0.72 -8.01 2.71
N GLU A 140 -1.54 -7.81 3.76
CA GLU A 140 -2.77 -8.57 3.97
C GLU A 140 -3.85 -8.33 2.91
N LEU A 141 -3.85 -7.15 2.28
CA LEU A 141 -4.82 -6.74 1.26
C LEU A 141 -4.53 -7.43 -0.07
N VAL A 142 -3.26 -7.59 -0.46
CA VAL A 142 -2.89 -8.15 -1.78
C VAL A 142 -3.65 -9.44 -2.13
N PRO A 143 -3.69 -10.51 -1.30
CA PRO A 143 -4.38 -11.75 -1.66
C PRO A 143 -5.92 -11.61 -1.67
N LYS A 144 -6.46 -10.51 -1.13
CA LYS A 144 -7.91 -10.23 -1.05
C LYS A 144 -8.42 -9.37 -2.20
N LEU A 145 -7.52 -8.71 -2.93
CA LEU A 145 -7.90 -8.03 -4.16
C LEU A 145 -8.37 -9.10 -5.17
N PRO A 146 -9.26 -8.75 -6.12
CA PRO A 146 -9.56 -9.58 -7.29
C PRO A 146 -8.26 -9.93 -8.05
N PRO A 147 -8.28 -10.70 -9.16
CA PRO A 147 -7.06 -11.18 -9.84
C PRO A 147 -6.26 -10.08 -10.55
N TYR A 148 -6.13 -8.91 -9.94
CA TYR A 148 -5.25 -7.82 -10.26
C TYR A 148 -3.86 -8.12 -9.71
N ALA A 149 -2.85 -7.88 -10.54
CA ALA A 149 -1.49 -7.74 -10.03
C ALA A 149 -1.36 -6.37 -9.34
N VAL A 150 -0.57 -6.31 -8.28
CA VAL A 150 -0.18 -5.06 -7.64
C VAL A 150 1.12 -4.60 -8.30
N ASP A 151 1.08 -3.46 -8.99
CA ASP A 151 2.23 -2.97 -9.76
C ASP A 151 3.35 -2.48 -8.85
N LEU A 152 2.99 -1.85 -7.74
CA LEU A 152 3.94 -1.36 -6.76
C LEU A 152 3.37 -1.50 -5.34
N LEU A 153 4.15 -2.10 -4.45
CA LEU A 153 3.87 -2.09 -3.01
C LEU A 153 5.03 -1.38 -2.28
N ILE A 154 4.71 -0.31 -1.57
CA ILE A 154 5.65 0.43 -0.72
C ILE A 154 5.30 0.20 0.74
N GLN A 155 6.28 -0.27 1.50
CA GLN A 155 6.22 -0.32 2.96
C GLN A 155 7.09 0.80 3.52
N ILE A 156 6.54 1.55 4.46
CA ILE A 156 7.26 2.58 5.21
C ILE A 156 7.30 2.13 6.67
N ASP A 157 8.51 1.83 7.13
CA ASP A 157 8.85 1.36 8.46
C ASP A 157 7.89 0.27 9.01
N PRO A 158 7.72 -0.85 8.29
CA PRO A 158 6.78 -1.90 8.68
C PRO A 158 7.14 -2.51 10.04
N VAL A 159 6.15 -2.65 10.92
CA VAL A 159 6.31 -3.26 12.25
C VAL A 159 5.43 -4.50 12.35
N SER A 160 5.98 -5.63 12.78
CA SER A 160 5.21 -6.88 12.92
C SER A 160 4.00 -6.72 13.85
N ARG A 161 2.83 -7.13 13.37
CA ARG A 161 1.58 -7.22 14.16
C ARG A 161 0.76 -8.46 13.77
N PRO A 162 -0.23 -8.88 14.58
CA PRO A 162 -1.14 -9.95 14.18
C PRO A 162 -2.02 -9.55 13.01
N ALA A 163 -2.45 -10.53 12.22
CA ALA A 163 -3.31 -10.33 11.07
C ALA A 163 -4.68 -9.79 11.49
N LEU A 164 -5.15 -8.74 10.80
CA LEU A 164 -6.40 -8.05 11.18
C LEU A 164 -7.62 -8.93 10.97
N GLU A 165 -7.60 -9.79 9.97
CA GLU A 165 -8.71 -10.71 9.65
C GLU A 165 -9.07 -11.67 10.80
N GLN A 166 -8.14 -11.89 11.73
CA GLN A 166 -8.33 -12.75 12.90
C GLN A 166 -8.75 -11.97 14.14
N ILE A 167 -8.43 -10.67 14.17
CA ILE A 167 -8.70 -9.75 15.29
C ILE A 167 -10.06 -9.07 15.14
N ILE A 168 -10.45 -8.72 13.91
CA ILE A 168 -11.57 -7.81 13.65
C ILE A 168 -12.89 -8.57 13.51
N SER A 169 -12.92 -9.91 13.50
CA SER A 169 -14.19 -10.67 13.47
C SER A 169 -14.55 -11.24 14.85
N PRO A 170 -15.31 -10.50 15.70
CA PRO A 170 -15.81 -11.00 16.97
C PRO A 170 -16.55 -12.33 16.84
N ARG A 171 -17.17 -12.58 15.69
CA ARG A 171 -17.89 -13.82 15.40
C ARG A 171 -16.93 -15.01 15.29
N LYS A 172 -15.83 -14.88 14.53
CA LYS A 172 -14.78 -15.91 14.48
C LYS A 172 -14.09 -16.10 15.83
N ILE A 173 -13.82 -15.01 16.54
CA ILE A 173 -13.20 -15.06 17.88
C ILE A 173 -14.15 -15.75 18.88
N ALA A 174 -15.46 -15.47 18.85
CA ALA A 174 -16.44 -16.14 19.70
C ALA A 174 -16.63 -17.62 19.34
N GLU A 175 -16.51 -17.99 18.06
CA GLU A 175 -16.53 -19.38 17.59
C GLU A 175 -15.28 -20.17 18.01
N GLN A 176 -14.10 -19.55 17.96
CA GLN A 176 -12.82 -20.17 18.33
C GLN A 176 -12.58 -20.18 19.85
N PHE A 177 -13.11 -19.19 20.57
CA PHE A 177 -12.90 -19.01 22.02
C PHE A 177 -14.21 -18.84 22.78
N PRO A 178 -15.15 -19.80 22.71
CA PRO A 178 -16.47 -19.67 23.33
C PRO A 178 -16.40 -19.41 24.84
N GLN A 179 -15.36 -19.88 25.52
CA GLN A 179 -15.08 -19.64 26.94
C GLN A 179 -14.90 -18.17 27.33
N LEU A 180 -14.42 -17.32 26.41
CA LEU A 180 -14.33 -15.86 26.62
C LEU A 180 -15.71 -15.17 26.56
N PHE A 181 -16.71 -15.88 26.02
CA PHE A 181 -18.08 -15.40 25.78
C PHE A 181 -19.16 -16.29 26.45
N ALA A 182 -18.78 -17.25 27.30
CA ALA A 182 -19.62 -18.34 27.78
C ALA A 182 -20.64 -17.98 28.88
N THR A 183 -20.80 -16.71 29.25
CA THR A 183 -21.89 -16.32 30.17
C THR A 183 -23.21 -16.22 29.40
N PRO A 184 -24.25 -16.99 29.76
CA PRO A 184 -25.54 -16.92 29.07
C PRO A 184 -26.24 -15.61 29.41
N GLY A 185 -26.16 -14.64 28.49
CA GLY A 185 -26.73 -13.31 28.67
C GLY A 185 -26.01 -12.25 27.88
N ASN A 186 -26.15 -12.31 26.56
CA ASN A 186 -26.06 -11.21 25.61
C ASN A 186 -24.75 -10.40 25.54
N VAL A 187 -24.02 -10.64 24.43
CA VAL A 187 -23.52 -9.66 23.44
C VAL A 187 -23.23 -8.25 23.93
N LEU A 188 -22.06 -7.67 23.60
CA LEU A 188 -21.73 -6.23 23.73
C LEU A 188 -22.91 -5.30 24.11
N GLY A 189 -23.20 -5.12 25.40
CA GLY A 189 -24.27 -4.24 25.87
C GLY A 189 -25.71 -4.60 25.43
N GLY A 190 -26.00 -5.85 25.09
CA GLY A 190 -27.29 -6.30 24.55
C GLY A 190 -27.44 -6.19 23.03
N GLN A 191 -26.40 -5.81 22.28
CA GLN A 191 -26.44 -5.63 20.82
C GLN A 191 -25.72 -6.75 20.08
N PRO A 192 -26.26 -7.28 18.96
CA PRO A 192 -25.58 -8.31 18.14
C PRO A 192 -24.13 -7.93 17.83
N LEU A 193 -23.20 -8.91 17.91
CA LEU A 193 -21.80 -8.69 17.56
C LEU A 193 -21.76 -8.22 16.10
N PRO A 194 -21.14 -7.07 15.80
CA PRO A 194 -20.96 -6.67 14.41
C PRO A 194 -20.02 -7.66 13.72
N GLU A 195 -20.13 -7.75 12.39
CA GLU A 195 -19.22 -8.59 11.60
C GLU A 195 -17.76 -8.16 11.76
N PHE A 196 -17.55 -6.84 11.97
CA PHE A 196 -16.27 -6.19 12.16
C PHE A 196 -16.28 -5.25 13.39
N ILE A 197 -15.26 -5.29 14.25
CA ILE A 197 -15.01 -4.26 15.28
C ILE A 197 -13.60 -3.70 15.14
N ASP A 198 -13.41 -2.41 15.38
CA ASP A 198 -12.06 -1.85 15.38
C ASP A 198 -11.22 -2.44 16.52
N TYR A 199 -9.90 -2.55 16.26
CA TYR A 199 -8.95 -3.17 17.18
C TYR A 199 -8.92 -2.52 18.55
N ARG A 200 -9.03 -1.18 18.63
CA ARG A 200 -8.98 -0.45 19.90
C ARG A 200 -10.19 -0.81 20.76
N THR A 201 -11.38 -0.87 20.17
CA THR A 201 -12.59 -1.36 20.83
C THR A 201 -12.44 -2.82 21.29
N PHE A 202 -11.85 -3.70 20.46
CA PHE A 202 -11.57 -5.09 20.85
C PHE A 202 -10.59 -5.18 22.03
N ASP A 203 -9.50 -4.43 21.97
CA ASP A 203 -8.48 -4.42 23.01
C ASP A 203 -9.05 -3.88 24.33
N GLU A 204 -9.83 -2.80 24.32
CA GLU A 204 -10.57 -2.30 25.49
C GLU A 204 -11.52 -3.38 26.08
N LEU A 205 -12.21 -4.11 25.21
CA LEU A 205 -13.13 -5.20 25.60
C LEU A 205 -12.42 -6.38 26.26
N ILE A 206 -11.24 -6.75 25.76
CA ILE A 206 -10.46 -7.86 26.31
C ILE A 206 -9.69 -7.42 27.55
N SER A 207 -9.09 -6.23 27.53
CA SER A 207 -8.34 -5.64 28.64
C SER A 207 -9.20 -5.36 29.87
N SER A 208 -10.51 -5.13 29.72
CA SER A 208 -11.47 -5.04 30.84
C SER A 208 -11.84 -6.38 31.49
N ARG A 209 -11.50 -7.51 30.85
CA ARG A 209 -11.87 -8.87 31.28
C ARG A 209 -10.69 -9.70 31.80
N LEU A 210 -9.46 -9.22 31.64
CA LEU A 210 -8.24 -9.85 32.14
C LEU A 210 -7.59 -8.91 33.17
N THR A 211 -7.23 -9.44 34.35
CA THR A 211 -6.51 -8.68 35.39
C THR A 211 -5.19 -9.38 35.75
N PRO A 212 -4.02 -8.71 35.62
CA PRO A 212 -3.84 -7.33 35.16
C PRO A 212 -4.33 -7.18 33.70
N SER A 213 -4.64 -5.97 33.23
CA SER A 213 -4.96 -5.80 31.81
C SER A 213 -3.82 -6.38 30.97
N ILE A 214 -4.14 -6.89 29.79
CA ILE A 214 -3.15 -7.50 28.88
C ILE A 214 -1.96 -6.53 28.70
N GLU A 215 -2.23 -5.26 28.44
CA GLU A 215 -1.21 -4.22 28.32
C GLU A 215 -0.37 -4.02 29.60
N ALA A 216 -0.97 -4.15 30.79
CA ALA A 216 -0.30 -3.88 32.06
C ALA A 216 0.50 -5.09 32.60
N ALA A 217 0.20 -6.31 32.14
CA ALA A 217 0.88 -7.50 32.64
C ALA A 217 2.31 -7.60 32.07
N LEU A 218 2.49 -7.38 30.76
CA LEU A 218 3.77 -7.43 30.04
C LEU A 218 3.57 -6.77 28.66
N GLY A 219 4.28 -5.68 28.32
CA GLY A 219 4.08 -4.85 27.12
C GLY A 219 3.63 -5.61 25.86
N GLY A 220 2.56 -5.12 25.22
CA GLY A 220 1.66 -5.86 24.30
C GLY A 220 2.26 -6.78 23.23
N LEU A 221 3.51 -6.55 22.80
CA LEU A 221 4.25 -7.46 21.90
C LEU A 221 4.44 -8.87 22.49
N GLN A 222 4.66 -9.00 23.81
CA GLN A 222 4.94 -10.30 24.43
C GLN A 222 3.70 -11.20 24.47
N ILE A 223 2.51 -10.62 24.71
CA ILE A 223 1.26 -11.38 24.70
C ILE A 223 0.85 -11.71 23.27
N ILE A 224 1.00 -10.78 22.33
CA ILE A 224 0.82 -11.08 20.90
C ILE A 224 1.70 -12.26 20.48
N ASN A 225 2.98 -12.25 20.85
CA ASN A 225 3.90 -13.34 20.54
C ASN A 225 3.54 -14.64 21.27
N ALA A 226 3.03 -14.57 22.51
CA ALA A 226 2.58 -15.75 23.25
C ALA A 226 1.30 -16.36 22.66
N LEU A 227 0.36 -15.52 22.22
CA LEU A 227 -0.84 -15.95 21.50
C LEU A 227 -0.47 -16.56 20.15
N ALA A 228 0.48 -15.97 19.42
CA ALA A 228 0.98 -16.52 18.17
C ALA A 228 1.73 -17.85 18.37
N ALA A 229 2.58 -17.94 19.39
CA ALA A 229 3.30 -19.17 19.74
C ALA A 229 2.38 -20.29 20.24
N ALA A 230 1.15 -19.96 20.66
CA ALA A 230 0.11 -20.91 21.04
C ALA A 230 -0.85 -21.24 19.89
N ASP A 231 -0.53 -20.84 18.64
CA ASP A 231 -1.36 -20.99 17.44
C ASP A 231 -2.76 -20.35 17.59
N LEU A 232 -2.88 -19.30 18.39
CA LEU A 232 -4.15 -18.62 18.67
C LEU A 232 -4.38 -17.41 17.76
N ILE A 233 -3.31 -16.79 17.26
CA ILE A 233 -3.32 -15.73 16.25
C ILE A 233 -2.12 -15.92 15.32
N GLU A 234 -2.23 -15.51 14.07
CA GLU A 234 -1.15 -15.50 13.08
C GLU A 234 -0.65 -14.07 12.93
N LEU A 235 0.66 -13.93 12.81
CA LEU A 235 1.28 -12.67 12.43
C LEU A 235 1.22 -12.52 10.92
N VAL A 236 1.11 -11.27 10.44
CA VAL A 236 1.30 -10.99 9.02
C VAL A 236 2.72 -11.37 8.65
N ASP A 237 2.89 -12.25 7.67
CA ASP A 237 4.21 -12.60 7.15
C ASP A 237 4.78 -11.42 6.35
N LEU A 238 5.55 -10.57 7.03
CA LEU A 238 6.26 -9.46 6.41
C LEU A 238 7.65 -9.87 5.92
N SER A 239 8.07 -11.13 6.07
CA SER A 239 9.41 -11.57 5.65
C SER A 239 9.57 -11.56 4.13
N LYS A 240 8.46 -11.58 3.40
CA LYS A 240 8.40 -11.56 1.93
C LYS A 240 7.14 -10.85 1.45
N LEU A 241 7.20 -10.31 0.24
CA LEU A 241 6.01 -9.81 -0.44
C LEU A 241 5.16 -10.95 -1.04
N PRO A 242 3.83 -10.75 -1.13
CA PRO A 242 2.95 -11.64 -1.88
C PRO A 242 3.34 -11.73 -3.36
N GLU A 243 3.13 -12.90 -3.99
CA GLU A 243 3.55 -13.17 -5.38
C GLU A 243 2.86 -12.28 -6.42
N GLN A 244 1.69 -11.73 -6.08
CA GLN A 244 0.94 -10.83 -6.96
C GLN A 244 1.57 -9.42 -7.06
N VAL A 245 2.60 -9.12 -6.25
CA VAL A 245 3.31 -7.85 -6.29
C VAL A 245 4.43 -7.89 -7.34
N LYS A 246 4.37 -7.01 -8.34
CA LYS A 246 5.39 -6.89 -9.40
C LYS A 246 6.66 -6.22 -8.91
N LYS A 247 6.54 -5.14 -8.13
CA LYS A 247 7.67 -4.39 -7.57
C LYS A 247 7.41 -4.04 -6.10
N GLY A 248 8.39 -4.31 -5.26
CA GLY A 248 8.38 -3.97 -3.84
C GLY A 248 9.43 -2.92 -3.49
N ILE A 249 9.10 -1.98 -2.62
CA ILE A 249 10.07 -1.10 -1.95
C ILE A 249 9.76 -1.09 -0.46
N ASN A 250 10.79 -1.29 0.35
CA ASN A 250 10.71 -1.25 1.79
C ASN A 250 11.64 -0.16 2.32
N TYR A 251 11.06 0.95 2.76
CA TYR A 251 11.74 2.05 3.43
C TYR A 251 11.74 1.77 4.93
N TYR A 252 12.91 1.76 5.58
CA TYR A 252 13.02 1.51 7.01
C TYR A 252 14.02 2.44 7.68
N GLN A 253 13.87 2.62 8.99
CA GLN A 253 14.88 3.25 9.86
C GLN A 253 15.36 2.28 10.94
N THR A 254 16.49 2.62 11.57
CA THR A 254 17.28 1.77 12.45
C THR A 254 17.86 2.51 13.65
N VAL A 255 17.38 3.70 13.99
CA VAL A 255 18.06 4.59 14.95
C VAL A 255 18.31 3.86 16.27
N THR A 256 19.60 3.67 16.56
CA THR A 256 20.12 2.66 17.50
C THR A 256 20.31 3.17 18.93
N ASN A 257 19.85 4.38 19.24
CA ASN A 257 20.19 5.08 20.50
C ASN A 257 18.99 5.65 21.29
N ASN A 258 17.76 5.34 20.90
CA ASN A 258 16.53 5.68 21.62
C ASN A 258 15.66 4.40 21.70
N PRO A 259 14.74 4.22 22.67
CA PRO A 259 13.82 3.10 22.65
C PRO A 259 12.74 3.38 21.59
N ASP A 260 13.15 3.35 20.33
CA ASP A 260 12.30 3.51 19.16
C ASP A 260 12.06 2.15 18.51
N ILE A 261 10.92 2.00 17.85
CA ILE A 261 10.57 0.76 17.17
C ILE A 261 11.35 0.71 15.85
N GLU A 262 12.06 -0.38 15.58
CA GLU A 262 12.74 -0.55 14.30
C GLU A 262 11.79 -1.15 13.26
N GLY A 263 11.73 -0.56 12.07
CA GLY A 263 11.07 -1.18 10.93
C GLY A 263 11.81 -2.44 10.45
N LEU A 264 11.06 -3.36 9.86
CA LEU A 264 11.61 -4.57 9.27
C LEU A 264 12.54 -4.23 8.09
N ARG A 265 13.75 -4.80 8.08
CA ARG A 265 14.84 -4.36 7.17
C ARG A 265 15.03 -5.20 5.91
N ASN A 266 14.56 -6.45 5.91
CA ASN A 266 14.93 -7.46 4.91
C ASN A 266 13.68 -8.16 4.36
N VAL A 267 12.78 -7.39 3.75
CA VAL A 267 11.59 -7.93 3.10
C VAL A 267 12.00 -8.53 1.76
N ALA A 268 11.88 -9.85 1.62
CA ALA A 268 12.18 -10.53 0.36
C ALA A 268 11.19 -10.11 -0.74
N GLY A 269 11.70 -9.83 -1.94
CA GLY A 269 10.90 -9.27 -3.04
C GLY A 269 10.82 -7.75 -3.05
N SER A 270 11.42 -7.06 -2.06
CA SER A 270 11.52 -5.60 -2.02
C SER A 270 12.95 -5.10 -2.23
N GLU A 271 13.07 -3.92 -2.82
CA GLU A 271 14.24 -3.07 -2.63
C GLU A 271 14.21 -2.53 -1.20
N ASN A 272 15.20 -2.87 -0.37
CA ASN A 272 15.22 -2.49 1.05
C ASN A 272 16.15 -1.30 1.27
N ILE A 273 15.60 -0.15 1.67
CA ILE A 273 16.27 1.14 1.72
C ILE A 273 16.25 1.69 3.15
N ASN A 274 17.43 1.85 3.74
CA ASN A 274 17.58 2.57 5.00
C ASN A 274 17.46 4.08 4.74
N VAL A 275 16.40 4.70 5.27
CA VAL A 275 16.07 6.11 5.04
C VAL A 275 17.08 7.05 5.70
N GLU A 276 17.60 6.70 6.86
CA GLU A 276 18.63 7.49 7.56
C GLU A 276 19.92 7.58 6.72
N VAL A 277 20.28 6.47 6.08
CA VAL A 277 21.46 6.41 5.20
C VAL A 277 21.20 7.15 3.89
N LEU A 278 20.01 6.97 3.30
CA LEU A 278 19.62 7.63 2.05
C LEU A 278 19.72 9.15 2.16
N PHE A 279 19.25 9.73 3.28
CA PHE A 279 19.22 11.18 3.48
C PHE A 279 20.32 11.72 4.39
N ASN A 280 21.22 10.86 4.88
CA ASN A 280 22.25 11.21 5.86
C ASN A 280 21.67 11.94 7.09
N ASP A 281 20.55 11.44 7.59
CA ASP A 281 19.76 12.02 8.68
C ASP A 281 19.40 10.96 9.71
N ARG A 282 20.08 10.98 10.86
CA ARG A 282 19.87 10.04 11.97
C ARG A 282 18.79 10.49 12.95
N THR A 283 18.07 11.57 12.64
CA THR A 283 16.96 12.06 13.46
C THR A 283 15.63 11.42 13.07
N ILE A 284 15.61 10.68 11.95
CA ILE A 284 14.43 9.99 11.42
C ILE A 284 14.08 8.83 12.36
N THR A 285 13.00 9.00 13.11
CA THR A 285 12.41 8.00 14.00
C THR A 285 11.25 7.28 13.33
N HIS A 286 10.80 6.17 13.91
CA HIS A 286 9.56 5.50 13.51
C HIS A 286 8.42 6.51 13.38
N SER A 287 8.21 7.31 14.43
CA SER A 287 7.08 8.23 14.56
C SER A 287 7.05 9.43 13.59
N ILE A 288 8.13 9.69 12.83
CA ILE A 288 8.19 10.85 11.92
C ILE A 288 8.56 10.49 10.49
N ILE A 289 8.92 9.23 10.22
CA ILE A 289 9.41 8.81 8.91
C ILE A 289 8.37 9.02 7.80
N ASP A 290 7.07 8.86 8.11
CA ASP A 290 5.96 9.11 7.20
C ASP A 290 5.65 10.59 6.99
N GLU A 291 6.16 11.47 7.86
CA GLU A 291 6.06 12.93 7.72
C GLU A 291 7.32 13.55 7.09
N TYR A 292 8.37 12.75 6.88
CA TYR A 292 9.66 13.20 6.38
C TYR A 292 9.59 13.59 4.91
N GLN A 293 9.52 14.90 4.63
CA GLN A 293 9.30 15.43 3.28
C GLN A 293 10.23 14.89 2.19
N PRO A 294 11.56 14.76 2.40
CA PRO A 294 12.44 14.18 1.39
C PRO A 294 12.08 12.74 1.02
N LEU A 295 11.58 11.94 1.98
CA LEU A 295 11.10 10.59 1.70
C LEU A 295 9.81 10.61 0.88
N LEU A 296 8.87 11.51 1.19
CA LEU A 296 7.61 11.62 0.43
C LEU A 296 7.85 12.04 -1.02
N GLU A 297 8.85 12.90 -1.26
CA GLU A 297 9.31 13.25 -2.60
C GLU A 297 9.93 12.07 -3.32
N LYS A 298 10.79 11.31 -2.64
CA LYS A 298 11.38 10.09 -3.20
C LYS A 298 10.33 9.04 -3.55
N ILE A 299 9.32 8.84 -2.69
CA ILE A 299 8.21 7.92 -2.94
C ILE A 299 7.42 8.32 -4.20
N ALA A 300 7.13 9.60 -4.40
CA ALA A 300 6.46 10.07 -5.62
C ALA A 300 7.27 9.77 -6.89
N ILE A 301 8.60 9.93 -6.83
CA ILE A 301 9.51 9.58 -7.92
C ILE A 301 9.48 8.07 -8.21
N ASP A 302 9.47 7.23 -7.17
CA ASP A 302 9.43 5.78 -7.35
C ASP A 302 8.13 5.28 -7.94
N ILE A 303 7.02 5.91 -7.56
CA ILE A 303 5.71 5.64 -8.14
C ILE A 303 5.72 5.98 -9.63
N ALA A 304 6.23 7.17 -10.01
CA ALA A 304 6.36 7.54 -11.43
C ALA A 304 7.26 6.55 -12.20
N ALA A 305 8.38 6.14 -11.60
CA ALA A 305 9.31 5.19 -12.24
C ALA A 305 8.76 3.76 -12.34
N ALA A 306 7.83 3.36 -11.46
CA ALA A 306 7.25 2.02 -11.47
C ALA A 306 6.01 1.90 -12.38
N ILE A 307 5.32 3.02 -12.62
CA ILE A 307 4.06 3.03 -13.35
C ILE A 307 4.24 3.71 -14.71
N PRO A 308 4.23 2.97 -15.83
CA PRO A 308 4.46 3.54 -17.16
C PRO A 308 3.48 4.66 -17.54
N SER A 309 2.25 4.63 -17.03
CA SER A 309 1.28 5.71 -17.26
C SER A 309 1.67 7.04 -16.62
N LEU A 310 2.54 7.03 -15.59
CA LEU A 310 3.02 8.20 -14.86
C LEU A 310 4.42 8.64 -15.31
N ALA A 311 5.04 7.92 -16.23
CA ALA A 311 6.34 8.28 -16.78
C ALA A 311 6.13 9.36 -17.85
N ASP A 312 6.46 10.61 -17.48
CA ASP A 312 6.60 11.76 -18.37
C ASP A 312 8.07 12.04 -18.67
#